data_AF-A0A3B8V8X1-F1
#
_entry.id   AF-A0A3B8V8X1-F1
#
_cell.length_a   1.000
_cell.length_b   1.000
_cell.length_c   1.000
_cell.angle_alpha   90.00
_cell.angle_beta   90.00
_cell.angle_gamma   90.00
#
_symmetry.space_group_name_H-M   'P 1'
#
loop_
_entity.id
_entity.type
_entity.pdbx_description
1 polymer ?
#
loop_
_entity_poly.entity_id
_entity_poly.type
_entity_poly.pdbx_seq_one_letter_code
_entity_poly.pdbx_strand_id
1 'polypeptide(L)' 'VANNYMGRAGLINSGGASGANDFADAVKTAVINKRAGGMGLISGRKAFQRPMAEGAQLLQTIQDVYLNKDITVA' A
#
# COMPACT_ATOMS: atom_id res chain seq x y z
N VAL A 1 14.32 -3.30 6.13
CA VAL A 1 15.75 -2.95 6.36
C VAL A 1 16.07 -1.54 5.86
N ALA A 2 15.75 -1.13 4.63
CA ALA A 2 15.98 0.26 4.15
C ALA A 2 15.37 1.36 5.04
N ASN A 3 14.17 1.16 5.58
CA ASN A 3 13.49 2.15 6.42
C ASN A 3 14.34 2.61 7.63
N ASN A 4 15.09 1.70 8.27
CA ASN A 4 15.93 2.01 9.43
C ASN A 4 17.18 2.85 9.08
N TYR A 5 17.52 2.97 7.79
CA TYR A 5 18.66 3.76 7.31
C TYR A 5 18.27 5.14 6.77
N MET A 6 16.97 5.41 6.59
CA MET A 6 16.48 6.63 5.95
C MET A 6 16.22 7.80 6.92
N GLY A 7 16.37 7.57 8.23
CA GLY A 7 16.22 8.61 9.24
C GLY A 7 14.83 9.25 9.19
N ARG A 8 14.76 10.53 8.83
CA ARG A 8 13.50 11.29 8.71
C ARG A 8 12.87 11.25 7.32
N ALA A 9 13.51 10.62 6.34
CA ALA A 9 12.93 10.43 5.02
C ALA A 9 12.03 9.20 5.03
N GLY A 10 10.74 9.37 4.75
CA GLY A 10 9.78 8.28 4.70
C GLY A 10 9.98 7.36 3.51
N LEU A 11 10.00 6.04 3.74
CA LEU A 11 10.05 5.07 2.66
C LEU A 11 8.63 4.76 2.15
N ILE A 12 8.41 4.97 0.85
CA ILE A 12 7.23 4.48 0.13
C ILE A 12 7.66 3.36 -0.82
N ASN A 13 6.89 2.27 -0.87
CA ASN A 13 7.23 1.08 -1.65
C ASN A 13 6.24 0.87 -2.81
N SER A 14 6.67 0.12 -3.82
CA SER A 14 5.80 -0.27 -4.93
C SER A 14 4.74 -1.29 -4.49
N GLY A 15 3.49 -1.11 -4.93
CA GLY A 15 2.38 -2.04 -4.73
C GLY A 15 2.38 -3.26 -5.66
N GLY A 16 3.43 -3.42 -6.47
CA GLY A 16 3.59 -4.58 -7.35
C GLY A 16 2.82 -4.51 -8.66
N ALA A 17 2.80 -5.63 -9.38
CA ALA A 17 2.10 -5.75 -10.66
C ALA A 17 0.57 -5.88 -10.47
N SER A 18 -0.17 -5.62 -11.55
CA SER A 18 -1.62 -5.88 -11.63
C SER A 18 -1.87 -7.34 -12.01
N GLY A 19 -2.94 -7.93 -11.50
CA GLY A 19 -3.38 -9.29 -11.77
C GLY A 19 -4.84 -9.54 -11.36
N ALA A 20 -5.25 -10.80 -11.27
CA ALA A 20 -6.64 -11.15 -11.00
C ALA A 20 -7.13 -10.78 -9.58
N ASN A 21 -6.25 -10.78 -8.58
CA ASN A 21 -6.59 -10.61 -7.16
C ASN A 21 -6.11 -9.28 -6.57
N ASP A 22 -6.16 -8.22 -7.39
CA ASP A 22 -5.48 -6.97 -7.09
C ASP A 22 -5.87 -6.31 -5.77
N PHE A 23 -7.15 -6.39 -5.37
CA PHE A 23 -7.62 -5.86 -4.09
C PHE A 23 -6.98 -6.57 -2.90
N ALA A 24 -7.03 -7.91 -2.87
CA ALA A 24 -6.46 -8.69 -1.79
C ALA A 24 -4.93 -8.51 -1.72
N ASP A 25 -4.26 -8.50 -2.87
CA ASP A 25 -2.82 -8.31 -2.95
C ASP A 25 -2.40 -6.90 -2.52
N ALA A 26 -3.18 -5.87 -2.88
CA ALA A 26 -2.93 -4.49 -2.47
C ALA A 26 -3.04 -4.33 -0.95
N VAL A 27 -4.10 -4.89 -0.34
CA VAL A 27 -4.30 -4.88 1.11
C VAL A 27 -3.15 -5.60 1.81
N LYS A 28 -2.86 -6.84 1.41
CA LYS A 28 -1.78 -7.64 1.99
C LYS A 28 -0.44 -6.90 1.91
N THR A 29 -0.12 -6.33 0.75
CA THR A 29 1.12 -5.58 0.55
C THR A 29 1.15 -4.31 1.41
N ALA A 30 0.04 -3.56 1.50
CA ALA A 30 -0.05 -2.37 2.35
C ALA A 30 0.13 -2.72 3.84
N VAL A 31 -0.49 -3.80 4.32
CA VAL A 31 -0.36 -4.27 5.71
C VAL A 31 1.10 -4.61 6.01
N ILE A 32 1.73 -5.44 5.17
CA ILE A 32 3.13 -5.82 5.34
C ILE A 32 4.03 -4.57 5.32
N ASN A 33 3.80 -3.65 4.38
CA ASN A 33 4.60 -2.44 4.24
C ASN A 33 4.50 -1.54 5.47
N LYS A 34 3.27 -1.28 5.94
CA LYS A 34 3.02 -0.48 7.14
C LYS A 34 3.65 -1.11 8.37
N ARG A 35 3.49 -2.42 8.55
CA ARG A 35 4.10 -3.16 9.67
C ARG A 35 5.63 -3.10 9.63
N ALA A 36 6.23 -3.02 8.45
CA ALA A 36 7.66 -2.80 8.26
C ALA A 36 8.11 -1.32 8.43
N GLY A 37 7.18 -0.43 8.79
CA GLY A 37 7.40 0.99 9.00
C GLY A 37 7.38 1.85 7.73
N GLY A 38 6.99 1.29 6.58
CA GLY A 38 6.79 2.06 5.36
C GLY A 38 5.63 3.06 5.52
N MET A 39 5.77 4.23 4.90
CA MET A 39 4.86 5.37 5.07
C MET A 39 3.81 5.50 3.97
N GLY A 40 3.86 4.64 2.95
CA GLY A 40 2.93 4.67 1.83
C GLY A 40 3.21 3.60 0.79
N LEU A 41 2.23 3.39 -0.09
CA LEU A 41 2.30 2.42 -1.18
C LEU A 41 2.01 3.11 -2.52
N ILE A 42 2.89 2.90 -3.50
CA ILE A 42 2.72 3.41 -4.86
C ILE A 42 1.83 2.43 -5.63
N SER A 43 0.68 2.88 -6.13
CA SER A 43 -0.23 2.08 -6.95
C SER A 43 -0.43 2.72 -8.32
N GLY A 44 0.09 2.07 -9.37
CA GLY A 44 -0.01 2.54 -10.76
C GLY A 44 -1.07 1.77 -11.54
N ARG A 45 -0.64 0.86 -12.43
CA ARG A 45 -1.51 0.00 -13.24
C ARG A 45 -2.66 -0.62 -12.44
N LYS A 46 -2.35 -1.09 -11.23
CA LYS A 46 -3.32 -1.64 -10.29
C LYS A 46 -4.48 -0.69 -10.00
N ALA A 47 -4.27 0.61 -9.82
CA ALA A 47 -5.37 1.57 -9.60
C ALA A 47 -5.96 2.12 -10.91
N PHE A 48 -5.14 2.34 -11.95
CA PHE A 48 -5.53 3.16 -13.11
C PHE A 48 -5.91 2.37 -14.37
N GLN A 49 -5.65 1.05 -14.44
CA GLN A 49 -6.06 0.19 -15.58
C GLN A 49 -7.33 -0.61 -15.28
N ARG A 50 -8.33 0.04 -14.66
CA ARG A 50 -9.65 -0.53 -14.36
C ARG A 50 -10.69 0.59 -14.37
N PRO A 51 -12.00 0.29 -14.28
CA PRO A 51 -13.04 1.32 -14.16
C PRO A 51 -12.76 2.30 -13.00
N MET A 52 -13.05 3.59 -13.20
CA MET A 52 -12.70 4.65 -12.25
C MET A 52 -13.16 4.36 -10.83
N ALA A 53 -14.40 3.89 -10.67
CA ALA A 53 -14.97 3.56 -9.36
C ALA A 53 -14.17 2.46 -8.64
N GLU A 54 -13.75 1.42 -9.36
CA GLU A 54 -12.94 0.33 -8.80
C GLU A 54 -11.51 0.81 -8.48
N GLY A 55 -10.93 1.66 -9.32
CA GLY A 55 -9.61 2.24 -9.10
C GLY A 55 -9.58 3.11 -7.84
N ALA A 56 -10.57 3.98 -7.70
CA ALA A 56 -10.76 4.82 -6.52
C ALA A 56 -10.95 3.95 -5.26
N GLN A 57 -11.81 2.92 -5.34
CA GLN A 57 -12.01 1.99 -4.23
C GLN A 57 -10.71 1.28 -3.85
N LEU A 58 -9.91 0.83 -4.81
CA LEU A 58 -8.63 0.18 -4.53
C LEU A 58 -7.66 1.10 -3.78
N LEU A 59 -7.60 2.38 -4.17
CA LEU A 59 -6.79 3.38 -3.47
C LEU A 59 -7.31 3.66 -2.05
N GLN A 60 -8.64 3.80 -1.90
CA GLN A 60 -9.28 3.99 -0.60
C GLN A 60 -8.97 2.82 0.35
N THR A 61 -9.10 1.58 -0.13
CA THR A 61 -8.79 0.39 0.66
C THR A 61 -7.34 0.36 1.13
N ILE A 62 -6.38 0.80 0.31
CA ILE A 62 -4.98 0.95 0.73
C ILE A 62 -4.86 2.02 1.82
N GLN A 63 -5.54 3.15 1.67
CA GLN A 63 -5.53 4.24 2.66
C GLN A 63 -6.12 3.79 3.99
N ASP A 64 -7.19 3.00 3.98
CA ASP A 64 -7.80 2.42 5.19
C ASP A 64 -6.79 1.60 5.99
N VAL A 65 -5.89 0.87 5.33
CA VAL A 65 -4.79 0.15 6.01
C VAL A 65 -3.84 1.12 6.73
N TYR A 66 -3.47 2.24 6.10
CA TYR A 66 -2.58 3.23 6.73
C TYR A 66 -3.27 4.02 7.84
N LEU A 67 -4.58 4.26 7.73
CA LEU A 67 -5.38 4.95 8.75
C LEU A 67 -5.79 4.03 9.92
N ASN A 68 -5.84 2.71 9.72
CA ASN A 68 -6.21 1.76 10.76
C ASN A 68 -5.14 1.69 11.88
N LYS A 69 -5.51 2.10 13.09
CA LYS A 69 -4.61 2.19 14.25
C LYS A 69 -4.18 0.84 14.81
N ASP A 70 -4.91 -0.23 14.54
CA ASP A 70 -4.60 -1.59 15.01
C ASP A 70 -3.43 -2.22 14.22
N ILE A 71 -3.17 -1.71 13.02
CA ILE A 71 -2.02 -2.13 12.20
C ILE A 71 -0.82 -1.28 12.59
N THR A 72 -0.10 -1.74 13.62
CA THR A 72 1.10 -1.08 14.14
C THR A 72 2.35 -1.51 13.38
N VAL A 73 3.44 -0.76 13.55
CA VAL A 73 4.79 -1.25 13.23
C VAL A 73 5.08 -2.46 14.13
N ALA A 74 5.73 -3.49 13.56
CA ALA A 74 6.09 -4.73 14.23
C ALA A 74 7.46 -4.64 14.92
#